data_AF-A0A968KLY9-F1
#
_entry.id   AF-A0A968KLY9-F1
#
_cell.length_a   1.000
_cell.length_b   1.000
_cell.length_c   1.000
_cell.angle_alpha   90.00
_cell.angle_beta   90.00
_cell.angle_gamma   90.00
#
_symmetry.space_group_name_H-M   'P 1'
#
loop_
_entity.id
_entity.type
_entity.pdbx_description
1 polymer ?
#
loop_
_entity_poly.entity_id
_entity_poly.type
_entity_poly.pdbx_seq_one_letter_code
_entity_poly.pdbx_strand_id
1 'polypeptide(L)' 'MATLTGKTYGGEEWTPTFAMAVDEEKCIGCGRCFKSCARKVLGPVDHEDEESESIRMIMTI' A
#
# COMPACT_ATOMS: atom_id res chain seq x y z
N MET A 1 13.80 5.49 -6.61
CA MET A 1 14.03 6.87 -6.11
C MET A 1 13.02 7.79 -6.77
N ALA A 2 12.28 8.59 -6.01
CA ALA A 2 11.26 9.49 -6.57
C ALA A 2 11.91 10.67 -7.30
N THR A 3 11.43 11.00 -8.50
CA THR A 3 11.90 12.13 -9.34
C THR A 3 11.18 13.45 -9.02
N LEU A 4 10.46 13.50 -7.90
CA LEU A 4 9.58 14.60 -7.51
C LEU A 4 10.00 15.08 -6.12
N THR A 5 10.42 16.32 -5.98
CA THR A 5 10.70 16.97 -4.69
C THR A 5 9.75 18.14 -4.48
N GLY A 6 9.17 18.25 -3.29
CA GLY A 6 8.28 19.35 -2.90
C GLY A 6 8.83 20.13 -1.70
N LYS A 7 8.10 21.16 -1.25
CA LYS A 7 8.34 21.83 0.02
C LYS A 7 7.24 21.50 1.02
N THR A 8 7.61 21.25 2.27
CA THR A 8 6.65 21.14 3.38
C THR A 8 6.09 22.52 3.74
N TYR A 9 5.06 22.56 4.58
CA TYR A 9 4.52 23.81 5.12
C TYR A 9 5.59 24.67 5.83
N GLY A 10 6.60 24.04 6.44
CA GLY A 10 7.73 24.72 7.10
C GLY A 10 8.85 25.16 6.15
N GLY A 11 8.71 24.93 4.84
CA GLY A 11 9.71 25.32 3.83
C GLY A 11 10.86 24.33 3.63
N GLU A 12 10.89 23.23 4.39
CA GLU A 12 11.86 22.13 4.22
C GLU A 12 11.59 21.34 2.94
N GLU A 13 12.65 20.78 2.35
CA GLU A 13 12.54 19.91 1.19
C GLU A 13 11.94 18.55 1.60
N TRP A 14 10.95 18.08 0.84
CA TRP A 14 10.29 16.80 1.04
C TRP A 14 10.39 15.93 -0.19
N THR A 15 10.98 14.76 -0.03
CA THR A 15 10.99 13.71 -1.05
C THR A 15 9.95 12.65 -0.67
N PRO A 16 8.92 12.40 -1.49
CA PRO A 16 7.91 11.40 -1.23
C PRO A 16 8.49 9.99 -1.36
N THR A 17 8.06 9.12 -0.46
CA THR A 17 8.24 7.67 -0.56
C THR A 17 6.95 7.04 -1.05
N PHE A 18 7.05 6.14 -2.01
CA PHE A 18 5.90 5.42 -2.55
C PHE A 18 5.96 3.96 -2.14
N ALA A 19 4.82 3.40 -1.75
CA ALA A 19 4.69 1.95 -1.64
C ALA A 19 4.81 1.35 -3.05
N MET A 20 5.69 0.36 -3.21
CA MET A 20 5.92 -0.33 -4.48
C MET A 20 5.27 -1.72 -4.51
N ALA A 21 5.09 -2.33 -3.34
CA ALA A 21 4.44 -3.63 -3.18
C ALA A 21 3.77 -3.72 -1.80
N VAL A 22 2.86 -4.67 -1.64
CA VAL A 22 2.30 -5.11 -0.36
C VAL A 22 2.75 -6.55 -0.15
N ASP A 23 3.22 -6.86 1.05
CA ASP A 23 3.57 -8.23 1.44
C ASP A 23 2.28 -9.00 1.74
N GLU A 24 1.95 -9.97 0.87
CA GLU A 24 0.72 -10.74 0.93
C GLU A 24 0.61 -11.64 2.17
N GLU A 25 1.73 -12.21 2.62
CA GLU A 25 1.80 -13.04 3.83
C GLU A 25 1.49 -12.22 5.09
N LYS A 26 1.91 -10.95 5.12
CA LYS A 26 1.68 -10.06 6.26
C LYS A 26 0.37 -9.27 6.19
N CYS A 27 -0.31 -9.26 5.05
CA CYS A 27 -1.47 -8.41 4.84
C CYS A 27 -2.73 -8.98 5.51
N ILE A 28 -3.29 -8.23 6.48
CA ILE A 28 -4.51 -8.65 7.20
C ILE A 28 -5.81 -8.06 6.63
N GLY A 29 -5.78 -7.48 5.43
CA GLY A 29 -7.00 -6.95 4.78
C GLY A 29 -7.61 -5.67 5.40
N CYS A 30 -6.88 -4.94 6.26
CA CYS A 30 -7.46 -3.80 7.00
C CYS A 30 -7.81 -2.54 6.17
N GLY A 31 -7.38 -2.46 4.91
CA GLY A 31 -7.71 -1.36 3.99
C GLY A 31 -7.16 0.04 4.31
N ARG A 32 -6.24 0.18 5.29
CA ARG A 32 -5.63 1.46 5.63
C ARG A 32 -4.80 2.05 4.48
N CYS A 33 -4.08 1.20 3.76
CA CYS A 33 -3.31 1.58 2.56
C CYS A 33 -4.24 2.07 1.44
N PHE A 34 -5.35 1.36 1.19
CA PHE A 34 -6.37 1.77 0.23
C PHE A 34 -6.91 3.17 0.51
N LYS A 35 -7.33 3.43 1.75
CA LYS A 35 -7.89 4.73 2.14
C LYS A 35 -6.86 5.86 2.12
N SER A 36 -5.63 5.58 2.54
CA SER A 36 -4.57 6.61 2.66
C SER A 36 -3.91 6.94 1.33
N CYS A 37 -4.01 6.09 0.32
CA CYS A 37 -3.34 6.30 -0.96
C CYS A 37 -4.07 7.38 -1.77
N ALA A 38 -3.47 8.56 -1.85
CA ALA A 38 -3.99 9.67 -2.66
C ALA A 38 -4.15 9.32 -4.15
N ARG A 39 -3.39 8.35 -4.64
CA ARG A 39 -3.43 7.88 -6.04
C ARG A 39 -4.50 6.83 -6.31
N LYS A 40 -5.13 6.27 -5.26
CA LYS A 40 -6.18 5.23 -5.36
C LYS A 40 -5.76 4.03 -6.25
N VAL A 41 -4.50 3.63 -6.17
CA VAL A 41 -3.96 2.50 -6.97
C VAL A 41 -4.18 1.15 -6.31
N LEU A 42 -4.37 1.09 -4.99
CA LEU A 42 -4.55 -0.18 -4.31
C LEU A 42 -5.96 -0.74 -4.51
N GLY A 43 -6.08 -2.07 -4.49
CA GLY A 43 -7.37 -2.77 -4.57
C GLY A 43 -7.38 -4.09 -3.79
N PRO A 44 -8.57 -4.54 -3.35
CA PRO A 44 -8.71 -5.84 -2.71
C PRO A 44 -8.59 -6.97 -3.74
N VAL A 45 -7.92 -8.05 -3.36
CA VAL A 45 -7.87 -9.32 -4.10
C VAL A 45 -8.00 -10.49 -3.12
N ASP A 46 -8.50 -11.61 -3.62
CA ASP A 46 -8.56 -12.86 -2.85
C ASP A 46 -7.19 -13.53 -2.84
N HIS A 47 -6.76 -13.97 -1.66
CA HIS A 47 -5.54 -14.74 -1.45
C HIS A 47 -5.90 -16.08 -0.83
N GLU A 48 -5.48 -17.15 -1.49
CA GLU A 48 -5.66 -18.53 -1.07
C GLU A 48 -4.50 -18.93 -0.16
N ASP A 49 -4.81 -19.27 1.08
CA ASP A 49 -3.81 -19.71 2.04
C ASP A 49 -3.66 -21.23 1.92
N GLU A 50 -2.60 -21.70 1.26
CA GLU A 50 -2.39 -23.12 0.93
C GLU A 50 -2.33 -24.02 2.18
N GLU A 51 -1.87 -23.50 3.32
CA GLU A 51 -1.82 -24.25 4.58
C GLU A 51 -3.19 -24.35 5.29
N SER A 52 -4.05 -23.35 5.10
CA SER A 52 -5.28 -23.20 5.90
C SER A 52 -6.56 -23.50 5.11
N GLU A 53 -6.44 -23.83 3.80
CA GLU A 53 -7.56 -23.97 2.84
C GLU A 53 -8.57 -22.80 2.93
N SER A 54 -8.07 -21.61 3.31
CA SER A 54 -8.90 -20.45 3.63
C SER A 54 -8.61 -19.31 2.68
N ILE A 55 -9.67 -18.61 2.27
CA ILE A 55 -9.57 -17.44 1.40
C ILE A 55 -9.64 -16.20 2.28
N ARG A 56 -8.63 -15.33 2.17
CA ARG A 56 -8.60 -14.03 2.84
C ARG A 56 -8.45 -12.90 1.84
N MET A 57 -9.06 -11.76 2.15
CA MET A 57 -8.93 -10.56 1.34
C MET A 57 -7.63 -9.83 1.71
N ILE A 58 -6.77 -9.60 0.72
CA ILE A 58 -5.55 -8.79 0.87
C ILE A 58 -5.62 -7.58 -0.05
N MET A 59 -4.68 -6.65 0.12
CA MET A 59 -4.53 -5.46 -0.72
C MET A 59 -3.34 -5.61 -1.64
N THR A 60 -3.52 -5.31 -2.92
CA THR A 60 -2.44 -5.21 -3.92
C THR A 60 -2.38 -3.80 -4.52
N ILE A 61 -1.28 -3.47 -5.21
CA ILE A 61 -1.06 -2.21 -5.94
C ILE A 61 -1.30 -2.44 -7.43
#